data_AF-A0A942V4A2-F1
#
_entry.id   AF-A0A942V4A2-F1
#
_cell.length_a   1.000
_cell.length_b   1.000
_cell.length_c   1.000
_cell.angle_alpha   90.00
_cell.angle_beta   90.00
_cell.angle_gamma   90.00
#
_symmetry.space_group_name_H-M   'P 1'
#
loop_
_entity.id
_entity.type
_entity.pdbx_description
1 polymer ?
#
loop_
_entity_poly.entity_id
_entity_poly.type
_entity_poly.pdbx_seq_one_letter_code
_entity_poly.pdbx_strand_id
1 'polypeptide(L)'
;MWSLGIYECPYPYKRVLSDRVIEELTKNGRFTFIKDTCCDLEIIKRRANICNGSNLKLYNANASSLLYSLQLGYYGYSGVMANFYPDLYVKLLNSDFYSKEAKMIENFLLITSYIEKQNYPKNAKYYMNNVEDININSYTRTLSNPLNDLEKLEIKSLKDLKNDLITRLSYVS
;
A
#
# COMPACT_ATOMS: atom_id res chain seq x y z
N MET A 1 16.26 -4.52 23.26
CA MET A 1 15.57 -3.21 23.35
C MET A 1 14.46 -3.20 22.31
N TRP A 2 13.25 -2.75 22.63
CA TRP A 2 12.10 -2.81 21.71
C TRP A 2 12.18 -1.72 20.63
N SER A 3 11.87 -2.08 19.38
CA SER A 3 11.84 -1.13 18.25
C SER A 3 10.54 -0.33 18.21
N LEU A 4 10.62 0.92 17.77
CA LEU A 4 9.46 1.80 17.56
C LEU A 4 9.24 2.10 16.07
N GLY A 5 7.96 2.31 15.73
CA GLY A 5 7.54 2.76 14.41
C GLY A 5 6.83 4.11 14.47
N ILE A 6 6.97 4.90 13.42
CA ILE A 6 6.27 6.18 13.25
C ILE A 6 5.26 6.06 12.13
N TYR A 7 4.09 6.67 12.36
CA TYR A 7 3.02 6.74 11.38
C TYR A 7 2.73 8.20 11.06
N GLU A 8 2.86 8.55 9.78
CA GLU A 8 2.43 9.85 9.27
C GLU A 8 0.91 9.88 9.12
N CYS A 9 0.28 10.99 9.46
CA CYS A 9 -1.17 11.09 9.42
C CYS A 9 -1.61 11.59 8.04
N PRO A 10 -2.34 10.81 7.23
CA PRO A 10 -2.86 11.27 5.94
C PRO A 10 -4.19 12.04 6.07
N TYR A 11 -4.97 11.75 7.11
CA TYR A 11 -6.33 12.27 7.34
C TYR A 11 -6.64 12.23 8.86
N PRO A 12 -7.39 13.18 9.45
CA PRO A 12 -8.07 14.33 8.82
C PRO A 12 -7.16 15.54 8.54
N TYR A 13 -6.01 15.60 9.21
CA TYR A 13 -5.02 16.66 9.01
C TYR A 13 -3.74 16.02 8.52
N LYS A 14 -3.38 16.26 7.26
CA LYS A 14 -2.15 15.71 6.67
C LYS A 14 -0.94 16.23 7.45
N ARG A 15 -0.28 15.35 8.21
CA ARG A 15 0.94 15.62 8.99
C ARG A 15 2.03 14.67 8.56
N VAL A 16 2.99 15.24 7.84
CA VAL A 16 4.13 14.57 7.24
C VAL A 16 5.39 15.07 7.95
N LEU A 17 6.31 14.17 8.28
CA LEU A 17 7.58 14.48 8.92
C LEU A 17 8.45 15.32 7.97
N SER A 18 9.15 16.30 8.51
CA SER A 18 10.17 17.01 7.74
C SER A 18 11.41 16.14 7.55
N ASP A 19 12.18 16.43 6.50
CA ASP A 19 13.45 15.74 6.20
C ASP A 19 14.41 15.80 7.40
N ARG A 20 14.46 16.94 8.11
CA ARG A 20 15.24 17.12 9.35
C ARG A 20 14.83 16.13 10.45
N VAL A 21 13.52 15.89 10.63
CA VAL A 21 13.05 14.94 11.66
C VAL A 21 13.46 13.52 11.28
N ILE A 22 13.32 13.15 10.01
CA ILE A 22 13.74 11.83 9.52
C ILE A 22 15.24 11.62 9.71
N GLU A 23 16.06 12.63 9.42
CA GLU A 23 17.51 12.58 9.66
C GLU A 23 17.88 12.37 11.14
N GLU A 24 17.15 12.97 12.07
CA GLU A 24 17.37 12.72 13.50
C GLU A 24 16.95 11.32 13.93
N LEU A 25 15.90 10.77 13.31
CA LEU A 25 15.42 9.42 13.59
C LEU A 25 16.41 8.34 13.14
N THR A 26 17.13 8.56 12.04
CA THR A 26 18.17 7.61 11.58
C THR A 26 19.31 7.47 12.59
N LYS A 27 19.59 8.53 13.38
CA LYS A 27 20.66 8.56 14.40
C LYS A 27 20.26 7.89 15.72
N ASN A 28 18.97 7.76 16.01
CA ASN A 28 18.46 7.35 17.32
C ASN A 28 18.55 5.83 17.60
N GLY A 29 18.65 4.99 16.56
CA GLY A 29 18.77 3.54 16.66
C GLY A 29 17.53 2.78 17.18
N ARG A 30 16.60 3.48 17.85
CA ARG A 30 15.34 2.91 18.40
C ARG A 30 14.19 2.86 17.40
N PHE A 31 14.17 3.78 16.43
CA PHE A 31 13.14 3.86 15.41
C PHE A 31 13.58 3.07 14.18
N THR A 32 12.77 2.11 13.75
CA THR A 32 13.12 1.20 12.66
C THR A 32 12.09 1.16 11.55
N PHE A 33 10.98 1.86 11.71
CA PHE A 33 9.84 1.81 10.80
C PHE A 33 9.22 3.20 10.64
N ILE A 34 8.93 3.60 9.40
CA ILE A 34 8.05 4.72 9.08
C ILE A 34 7.01 4.24 8.07
N LYS A 35 5.74 4.37 8.43
CA LYS A 35 4.63 4.34 7.45
C LYS A 35 4.54 5.71 6.79
N ASP A 36 5.10 5.79 5.59
CA ASP A 36 5.21 7.00 4.79
C ASP A 36 3.90 7.26 4.06
N THR A 37 3.31 8.43 4.28
CA THR A 37 2.08 8.87 3.62
C THR A 37 2.27 10.20 2.88
N CYS A 38 3.48 10.51 2.42
CA CYS A 38 3.77 11.79 1.77
C CYS A 38 3.06 11.93 0.42
N CYS A 39 2.95 10.83 -0.33
CA CYS A 39 2.38 10.76 -1.68
C CYS A 39 3.01 11.78 -2.66
N ASP A 40 4.32 11.99 -2.56
CA ASP A 40 5.08 12.97 -3.35
C ASP A 40 6.42 12.34 -3.77
N LEU A 41 6.67 12.27 -5.08
CA LEU A 41 7.83 11.56 -5.63
C LEU A 41 9.17 12.20 -5.22
N GLU A 42 9.22 13.53 -5.11
CA GLU A 42 10.43 14.24 -4.70
C GLU A 42 10.70 14.04 -3.21
N ILE A 43 9.67 14.04 -2.37
CA ILE A 43 9.80 13.69 -0.95
C ILE A 43 10.26 12.22 -0.80
N ILE A 44 9.66 11.28 -1.53
CA ILE A 44 10.06 9.86 -1.51
C ILE A 44 11.56 9.72 -1.82
N LYS A 45 12.02 10.37 -2.90
CA LYS A 45 13.42 10.33 -3.32
C LYS A 45 14.37 10.91 -2.27
N ARG A 46 14.04 12.05 -1.67
CA ARG A 46 14.86 12.65 -0.60
C ARG A 46 14.93 11.76 0.63
N ARG A 47 13.79 11.18 1.05
CA ARG A 47 13.72 10.29 2.22
C ARG A 47 14.51 9.01 2.03
N ALA A 48 14.41 8.40 0.85
CA ALA A 48 15.21 7.25 0.47
C ALA A 48 16.70 7.54 0.65
N ASN A 49 17.17 8.69 0.14
CA ASN A 49 18.57 9.11 0.28
C ASN A 49 18.98 9.33 1.75
N ILE A 50 18.13 9.99 2.56
CA ILE A 50 18.40 10.24 3.99
C ILE A 50 18.50 8.94 4.79
N CYS A 51 17.64 7.96 4.47
CA CYS A 51 17.57 6.70 5.21
C CYS A 51 18.55 5.64 4.70
N ASN A 52 19.23 5.88 3.58
CA ASN A 52 20.15 4.93 2.97
C ASN A 52 21.27 4.53 3.95
N GLY A 53 21.49 3.22 4.11
CA GLY A 53 22.45 2.66 5.07
C GLY A 53 22.06 2.76 6.55
N SER A 54 20.93 3.39 6.88
CA SER A 54 20.43 3.45 8.26
C SER A 54 19.56 2.25 8.63
N ASN A 55 19.30 2.06 9.92
CA ASN A 55 18.35 1.05 10.41
C ASN A 55 16.87 1.48 10.29
N LEU A 56 16.61 2.71 9.84
CA LEU A 56 15.27 3.27 9.70
C LEU A 56 14.67 2.86 8.34
N LYS A 57 13.64 2.02 8.37
CA LYS A 57 13.02 1.48 7.15
C LYS A 57 11.75 2.25 6.78
N LEU A 58 11.70 2.72 5.54
CA LEU A 58 10.55 3.42 4.96
C LEU A 58 9.61 2.42 4.29
N TYR A 59 8.31 2.53 4.58
CA TYR A 59 7.24 1.72 3.98
C TYR A 59 6.21 2.64 3.35
N ASN A 60 5.99 2.50 2.04
CA ASN A 60 5.07 3.35 1.29
C ASN A 60 3.62 2.97 1.61
N ALA A 61 2.76 3.92 1.93
CA ALA A 61 1.34 3.68 2.18
C ALA A 61 0.43 3.90 0.96
N ASN A 62 0.97 4.28 -0.20
CA ASN A 62 0.23 4.59 -1.41
C ASN A 62 0.64 3.66 -2.57
N ALA A 63 -0.31 2.89 -3.10
CA ALA A 63 -0.04 1.89 -4.11
C ALA A 63 0.48 2.50 -5.43
N SER A 64 0.03 3.71 -5.79
CA SER A 64 0.40 4.39 -7.03
C SER A 64 1.88 4.78 -7.12
N SER A 65 2.58 4.83 -6.00
CA SER A 65 4.02 5.16 -5.96
C SER A 65 4.88 4.03 -5.39
N LEU A 66 4.30 2.85 -5.19
CA LEU A 66 4.97 1.74 -4.51
C LEU A 66 6.21 1.28 -5.27
N LEU A 67 6.10 0.89 -6.55
CA LEU A 67 7.24 0.38 -7.32
C LEU A 67 8.36 1.43 -7.41
N TYR A 68 8.00 2.70 -7.67
CA TYR A 68 8.95 3.80 -7.66
C TYR A 68 9.72 3.90 -6.34
N SER A 69 9.01 3.83 -5.20
CA SER A 69 9.67 3.89 -3.89
C SER A 69 10.55 2.66 -3.62
N LEU A 70 10.14 1.46 -4.06
CA LEU A 70 10.93 0.24 -3.91
C LEU A 70 12.24 0.31 -4.70
N GLN A 71 12.19 0.82 -5.94
CA GLN A 71 13.38 1.08 -6.76
C GLN A 71 14.35 2.09 -6.13
N LEU A 72 13.86 2.96 -5.24
CA LEU A 72 14.67 3.90 -4.48
C LEU A 72 15.16 3.34 -3.13
N GLY A 73 14.81 2.10 -2.78
CA GLY A 73 15.26 1.45 -1.55
C GLY A 73 14.27 1.54 -0.37
N TYR A 74 13.00 1.87 -0.61
CA TYR A 74 11.97 1.61 0.41
C TYR A 74 11.86 0.10 0.66
N TYR A 75 11.51 -0.26 1.89
CA TYR A 75 11.52 -1.65 2.35
C TYR A 75 10.18 -2.38 2.17
N GLY A 76 9.12 -1.66 1.81
CA GLY A 76 7.86 -2.31 1.50
C GLY A 76 6.66 -1.40 1.42
N TYR A 77 5.49 -2.03 1.55
CA TYR A 77 4.19 -1.40 1.50
C TYR A 77 3.48 -1.49 2.85
N SER A 78 2.82 -0.41 3.26
CA SER A 78 2.01 -0.33 4.47
C SER A 78 0.75 0.51 4.23
N GLY A 79 0.08 0.29 3.10
CA GLY A 79 -1.17 0.96 2.76
C GLY A 79 -2.41 0.10 2.93
N VAL A 80 -3.58 0.73 2.83
CA VAL A 80 -4.88 0.07 3.10
C VAL A 80 -5.26 -0.94 2.03
N MET A 81 -4.71 -0.85 0.82
CA MET A 81 -5.02 -1.76 -0.27
C MET A 81 -4.44 -3.17 -0.08
N ALA A 82 -3.57 -3.37 0.91
CA ALA A 82 -3.15 -4.71 1.34
C ALA A 82 -4.33 -5.56 1.87
N ASN A 83 -5.47 -4.93 2.18
CA ASN A 83 -6.72 -5.61 2.51
C ASN A 83 -7.41 -6.29 1.31
N PHE A 84 -7.03 -5.93 0.08
CA PHE A 84 -7.63 -6.47 -1.16
C PHE A 84 -6.67 -7.44 -1.86
N TYR A 85 -5.41 -7.07 -2.06
CA TYR A 85 -4.49 -7.87 -2.88
C TYR A 85 -3.17 -8.23 -2.18
N PRO A 86 -3.21 -8.77 -0.95
CA PRO A 86 -1.99 -9.02 -0.18
C PRO A 86 -0.97 -9.88 -0.93
N ASP A 87 -1.46 -10.85 -1.70
CA ASP A 87 -0.66 -11.74 -2.54
C ASP A 87 0.08 -10.99 -3.67
N LEU A 88 -0.58 -10.05 -4.36
CA LEU A 88 0.07 -9.25 -5.40
C LEU A 88 1.09 -8.27 -4.83
N TYR A 89 0.84 -7.69 -3.64
CA TYR A 89 1.85 -6.87 -2.95
C TYR A 89 3.08 -7.70 -2.58
N VAL A 90 2.90 -8.91 -2.03
CA VAL A 90 4.00 -9.83 -1.74
C VAL A 90 4.75 -10.21 -3.01
N LYS A 91 4.03 -10.50 -4.11
CA LYS A 91 4.64 -10.84 -5.40
C LYS A 91 5.50 -9.69 -5.94
N LEU A 92 5.00 -8.45 -5.88
CA LEU A 92 5.77 -7.27 -6.28
C LEU A 92 7.04 -7.12 -5.43
N LEU A 93 6.94 -7.29 -4.10
CA LEU A 93 8.07 -7.15 -3.18
C LEU A 93 9.18 -8.19 -3.38
N ASN A 94 8.83 -9.36 -3.94
CA ASN A 94 9.77 -10.44 -4.24
C ASN A 94 10.23 -10.47 -5.71
N SER A 95 9.72 -9.57 -6.55
CA SER A 95 10.06 -9.50 -7.97
C SER A 95 11.35 -8.68 -8.19
N ASP A 96 11.97 -8.83 -9.37
CA ASP A 96 12.89 -7.81 -9.86
C ASP A 96 12.09 -6.54 -10.19
N PHE A 97 12.36 -5.45 -9.45
CA PHE A 97 11.64 -4.18 -9.56
C PHE A 97 11.78 -3.50 -10.93
N TYR A 98 12.69 -3.96 -11.80
CA TYR A 98 12.84 -3.45 -13.17
C TYR A 98 12.26 -4.41 -14.24
N SER A 99 11.69 -5.54 -13.82
CA SER A 99 11.09 -6.52 -14.70
C SER A 99 9.75 -6.04 -15.29
N LYS A 100 9.38 -6.64 -16.42
CA LYS A 100 8.04 -6.48 -17.01
C LYS A 100 6.94 -6.97 -16.06
N GLU A 101 7.23 -8.02 -15.29
CA GLU A 101 6.32 -8.57 -14.28
C GLU A 101 5.99 -7.52 -13.20
N ALA A 102 7.00 -6.91 -12.60
CA ALA A 102 6.83 -5.85 -11.59
C ALA A 102 6.00 -4.68 -12.14
N LYS A 103 6.26 -4.27 -13.39
CA LYS A 103 5.51 -3.19 -14.03
C LYS A 103 4.05 -3.54 -14.28
N MET A 104 3.76 -4.78 -14.67
CA MET A 104 2.38 -5.26 -14.85
C MET A 104 1.62 -5.28 -13.53
N ILE A 105 2.25 -5.76 -12.45
CA ILE A 105 1.66 -5.78 -11.11
C ILE A 105 1.44 -4.35 -10.61
N GLU A 106 2.42 -3.45 -10.73
CA GLU A 106 2.28 -2.05 -10.33
C GLU A 106 1.12 -1.37 -11.05
N ASN A 107 1.03 -1.47 -12.38
CA ASN A 107 -0.04 -0.84 -13.15
C ASN A 107 -1.43 -1.29 -12.68
N PHE A 108 -1.57 -2.58 -12.36
CA PHE A 108 -2.81 -3.11 -11.80
C PHE A 108 -3.10 -2.53 -10.41
N LEU A 109 -2.14 -2.61 -9.49
CA LEU A 109 -2.30 -2.14 -8.11
C LEU A 109 -2.60 -0.64 -8.06
N LEU A 110 -1.95 0.16 -8.92
CA LEU A 110 -2.16 1.59 -9.03
C LEU A 110 -3.61 1.91 -9.38
N ILE A 111 -4.15 1.34 -10.46
CA ILE A 111 -5.49 1.68 -10.93
C ILE A 111 -6.55 1.15 -9.97
N THR A 112 -6.42 -0.11 -9.53
CA THR A 112 -7.39 -0.73 -8.62
C THR A 112 -7.37 -0.11 -7.22
N SER A 113 -6.26 0.51 -6.79
CA SER A 113 -6.19 1.20 -5.50
C SER A 113 -7.20 2.32 -5.33
N TYR A 114 -7.71 2.90 -6.43
CA TYR A 114 -8.70 3.97 -6.36
C TYR A 114 -10.00 3.55 -5.68
N ILE A 115 -10.29 2.24 -5.63
CA ILE A 115 -11.41 1.67 -4.88
C ILE A 115 -11.37 2.08 -3.40
N GLU A 116 -10.20 2.37 -2.82
CA GLU A 116 -10.10 2.82 -1.42
C GLU A 116 -10.87 4.12 -1.15
N LYS A 117 -11.14 4.93 -2.18
CA LYS A 117 -11.92 6.17 -2.05
C LYS A 117 -13.43 5.93 -1.91
N GLN A 118 -13.88 4.72 -2.17
CA GLN A 118 -15.28 4.31 -2.14
C GLN A 118 -15.62 3.63 -0.81
N ASN A 119 -16.19 4.39 0.14
CA ASN A 119 -16.78 3.84 1.37
C ASN A 119 -15.85 2.90 2.18
N TYR A 120 -14.53 3.17 2.17
CA TYR A 120 -13.55 2.41 2.96
C TYR A 120 -13.69 2.72 4.46
N PRO A 121 -13.67 1.72 5.38
CA PRO A 121 -13.23 0.32 5.18
C PRO A 121 -14.35 -0.68 4.87
N LYS A 122 -15.57 -0.24 4.60
CA LYS A 122 -16.72 -1.15 4.38
C LYS A 122 -16.56 -1.95 3.09
N ASN A 123 -16.05 -1.32 2.03
CA ASN A 123 -15.72 -1.98 0.77
C ASN A 123 -14.67 -3.09 0.93
N ALA A 124 -13.61 -2.86 1.72
CA ALA A 124 -12.55 -3.82 1.98
C ALA A 124 -13.08 -5.03 2.75
N LYS A 125 -13.91 -4.80 3.78
CA LYS A 125 -14.57 -5.89 4.50
C LYS A 125 -15.53 -6.69 3.62
N TYR A 126 -16.26 -6.02 2.74
CA TYR A 126 -17.14 -6.68 1.78
C TYR A 126 -16.33 -7.54 0.80
N TYR A 127 -15.20 -7.02 0.27
CA TYR A 127 -14.28 -7.76 -0.58
C TYR A 127 -13.75 -9.01 0.13
N MET A 128 -13.19 -8.85 1.34
CA MET A 128 -12.72 -9.98 2.13
C MET A 128 -13.77 -11.07 2.31
N ASN A 129 -15.02 -10.70 2.58
CA ASN A 129 -16.08 -11.67 2.83
C ASN A 129 -16.71 -12.29 1.59
N ASN A 130 -16.88 -11.53 0.50
CA ASN A 130 -17.66 -11.95 -0.67
C ASN A 130 -16.78 -12.32 -1.88
N VAL A 131 -15.47 -12.03 -1.82
CA VAL A 131 -14.52 -12.30 -2.91
C VAL A 131 -13.45 -13.29 -2.47
N GLU A 132 -12.91 -13.10 -1.26
CA GLU A 132 -11.82 -13.90 -0.65
C GLU A 132 -12.34 -14.91 0.39
N ASP A 133 -13.65 -15.03 0.57
CA ASP A 133 -14.32 -16.00 1.45
C ASP A 133 -13.85 -15.96 2.93
N ILE A 134 -13.39 -14.80 3.40
CA ILE A 134 -13.00 -14.57 4.79
C ILE A 134 -14.25 -14.32 5.64
N ASN A 135 -14.43 -15.11 6.70
CA ASN A 135 -15.58 -14.97 7.61
C ASN A 135 -15.49 -13.70 8.49
N ILE A 136 -15.85 -12.55 7.93
CA ILE A 136 -15.92 -11.25 8.60
C ILE A 136 -17.18 -10.49 8.19
N ASN A 137 -17.81 -9.76 9.12
CA ASN A 137 -18.94 -8.91 8.79
C ASN A 137 -18.51 -7.53 8.24
N SER A 138 -19.43 -6.82 7.58
CA SER A 138 -19.20 -5.47 7.02
C SER A 138 -19.49 -4.32 8.00
N TYR A 139 -19.62 -4.60 9.30
CA TYR A 139 -19.88 -3.56 10.30
C TYR A 139 -18.65 -2.64 10.45
N THR A 140 -18.88 -1.33 10.52
CA THR A 140 -17.84 -0.34 10.82
C THR A 140 -18.38 0.67 11.82
N ARG A 141 -17.50 1.23 12.66
CA ARG A 141 -17.86 2.29 13.62
C ARG A 141 -17.84 3.68 13.00
N THR A 142 -17.19 3.83 11.84
CA THR A 142 -16.93 5.13 11.20
C THR A 142 -17.90 5.46 10.08
N LEU A 143 -18.55 4.45 9.49
CA LEU A 143 -19.48 4.61 8.37
C LEU A 143 -20.75 3.78 8.60
N SER A 144 -21.89 4.47 8.61
CA SER A 144 -23.21 3.87 8.79
C SER A 144 -23.81 3.38 7.47
N ASN A 145 -23.52 4.05 6.36
CA ASN A 145 -24.17 3.77 5.08
C ASN A 145 -23.73 2.40 4.53
N PRO A 146 -24.67 1.55 4.09
CA PRO A 146 -24.32 0.31 3.40
C PRO A 146 -23.70 0.60 2.03
N LEU A 147 -23.03 -0.39 1.47
CA LEU A 147 -22.62 -0.35 0.07
C LEU A 147 -23.87 -0.46 -0.81
N ASN A 148 -23.98 0.40 -1.82
CA ASN A 148 -25.02 0.28 -2.84
C ASN A 148 -24.67 -0.83 -3.86
N ASP A 149 -25.58 -1.13 -4.78
CA ASP A 149 -25.40 -2.26 -5.69
C ASP A 149 -24.35 -2.02 -6.78
N LEU A 150 -24.15 -0.77 -7.21
CA LEU A 150 -23.07 -0.39 -8.12
C LEU A 150 -21.72 -0.61 -7.43
N GLU A 151 -21.59 -0.13 -6.20
CA GLU A 151 -20.41 -0.27 -5.37
C GLU A 151 -20.02 -1.75 -5.17
N LYS A 152 -21.02 -2.61 -4.91
CA LYS A 152 -20.80 -4.06 -4.78
C LYS A 152 -20.36 -4.71 -6.09
N LEU A 153 -20.90 -4.25 -7.23
CA LEU A 153 -20.54 -4.77 -8.56
C LEU A 153 -19.09 -4.42 -8.90
N GLU A 154 -18.69 -3.17 -8.66
CA GLU A 154 -17.30 -2.71 -8.82
C GLU A 154 -16.34 -3.57 -7.99
N ILE A 155 -16.64 -3.78 -6.70
CA ILE A 155 -15.80 -4.60 -5.82
C ILE A 155 -15.72 -6.06 -6.28
N LYS A 156 -16.81 -6.64 -6.80
CA LYS A 156 -16.80 -8.02 -7.32
C LYS A 156 -15.95 -8.14 -8.58
N SER A 157 -16.00 -7.15 -9.47
CA SER A 157 -15.21 -7.15 -10.72
C SER A 157 -13.69 -7.19 -10.49
N LEU A 158 -13.24 -6.76 -9.31
CA LEU A 158 -11.84 -6.84 -8.90
C LEU A 158 -11.28 -8.27 -8.92
N LYS A 159 -12.12 -9.29 -8.69
CA LYS A 159 -11.72 -10.71 -8.75
C LYS A 159 -11.34 -11.11 -10.17
N ASP A 160 -12.19 -10.76 -11.12
CA ASP A 160 -12.00 -11.11 -12.54
C ASP A 160 -10.76 -10.38 -13.09
N LEU A 161 -10.61 -9.09 -12.79
CA LEU A 161 -9.43 -8.32 -13.17
C LEU A 161 -8.13 -8.92 -12.59
N LYS A 162 -8.15 -9.39 -11.33
CA LYS A 162 -7.00 -10.07 -10.71
C LYS A 162 -6.68 -11.39 -11.42
N ASN A 163 -7.69 -12.19 -11.75
CA ASN A 163 -7.50 -13.47 -12.46
C ASN A 163 -6.92 -13.25 -13.87
N ASP A 164 -7.40 -12.24 -14.58
CA ASP A 164 -6.85 -11.84 -15.88
C ASP A 164 -5.38 -11.42 -15.77
N LEU A 165 -5.02 -10.65 -14.74
CA LEU A 165 -3.62 -10.30 -14.48
C LEU A 165 -2.80 -11.56 -14.23
N ILE A 166 -3.24 -12.45 -13.32
CA ILE A 166 -2.51 -13.69 -12.98
C ILE A 166 -2.24 -14.53 -14.23
N THR A 167 -3.26 -14.68 -15.08
CA THR A 167 -3.14 -15.39 -16.37
C THR A 167 -2.12 -14.71 -17.29
N ARG A 168 -2.11 -13.38 -17.36
CA ARG A 168 -1.11 -12.66 -18.16
C ARG A 168 0.30 -12.79 -17.61
N LEU A 169 0.45 -12.80 -16.29
CA LEU A 169 1.76 -12.94 -15.63
C LEU A 169 2.39 -14.31 -15.92
N SER A 170 1.61 -15.38 -16.07
CA SER A 170 2.15 -16.72 -16.39
C SER A 170 2.79 -16.84 -17.78
N TYR A 171 2.60 -15.85 -18.67
CA TYR A 171 3.27 -15.79 -19.97
C TYR A 171 4.55 -14.93 -19.96
N VAL A 172 4.87 -14.31 -18.81
CA VAL A 172 5.99 -13.36 -18.68
C VAL A 172 6.99 -13.80 -17.61
N SER A 173 6.54 -14.64 -16.66
CA SER A 173 7.36 -15.32 -15.64
C SER A 173 8.19 -16.46 -16.21
#